data_AF-A0A1I4EJT4-F1
#
_entry.id   AF-A0A1I4EJT4-F1
#
_cell.length_a   1.000
_cell.length_b   1.000
_cell.length_c   1.000
_cell.angle_alpha   90.00
_cell.angle_beta   90.00
_cell.angle_gamma   90.00
#
_symmetry.space_group_name_H-M   'P 1'
#
loop_
_entity.id
_entity.type
_entity.pdbx_description
1 polymer ?
#
loop_
_entity_poly.entity_id
_entity_poly.type
_entity_poly.pdbx_seq_one_letter_code
_entity_poly.pdbx_strand_id
1 'polypeptide(L)'
;MENVKFVRSIENGNEMNLYFKICDKLADFVRKNTCYTERGLSLYLDKHNEYCYIIRRSDNYEAIQKDLVETIERISNEKDDAYFYNHLITDNGYPRSPREIHALMRTEYGLADIDEAENDEESDNKDLDIEWWTAHFFIQFGNLLFDKVDVGNDMIHTAASKSEITSLLDMIKSIDKIVIVDDVRKYGPEDIKKLQEELDSTEDDTEDDD
;
A
#
# COMPACT_ATOMS: atom_id res chain seq x y z
N MET A 1 14.35 -0.53 -23.67
CA MET A 1 14.30 0.80 -23.03
C MET A 1 13.87 0.52 -21.61
N GLU A 2 14.60 1.03 -20.63
CA GLU A 2 14.29 0.77 -19.22
C GLU A 2 13.12 1.66 -18.79
N ASN A 3 12.06 1.07 -18.23
CA ASN A 3 10.87 1.77 -17.77
C ASN A 3 11.09 2.41 -16.39
N VAL A 4 11.79 1.71 -15.49
CA VAL A 4 12.01 2.14 -14.10
C VAL A 4 13.43 1.75 -13.67
N LYS A 5 14.19 2.71 -13.15
CA LYS A 5 15.55 2.50 -12.61
C LYS A 5 15.68 3.11 -11.23
N PHE A 6 16.17 2.37 -10.25
CA PHE A 6 16.49 2.89 -8.93
C PHE A 6 17.64 3.90 -8.98
N VAL A 7 17.49 5.01 -8.26
CA VAL A 7 18.47 6.10 -8.21
C VAL A 7 19.11 6.20 -6.83
N ARG A 8 18.28 6.33 -5.80
CA ARG A 8 18.73 6.57 -4.42
C ARG A 8 17.61 6.35 -3.42
N SER A 9 17.99 6.18 -2.15
CA SER A 9 17.09 6.26 -1.00
C SER A 9 17.48 7.42 -0.10
N ILE A 10 16.50 8.08 0.51
CA ILE A 10 16.71 9.18 1.47
C ILE A 10 15.84 8.91 2.69
N GLU A 11 16.45 8.90 3.87
CA GLU A 11 15.71 8.86 5.13
C GLU A 11 15.07 10.22 5.42
N ASN A 12 13.79 10.22 5.77
CA ASN A 12 13.04 11.40 6.14
C ASN A 12 12.21 11.14 7.41
N GLY A 13 12.84 11.30 8.58
CA GLY A 13 12.20 10.99 9.86
C GLY A 13 11.88 9.51 9.98
N ASN A 14 10.59 9.18 10.08
CA ASN A 14 10.09 7.81 10.18
C ASN A 14 9.72 7.22 8.80
N GLU A 15 10.12 7.86 7.71
CA GLU A 15 9.86 7.42 6.35
C GLU A 15 11.17 7.21 5.59
N MET A 16 11.16 6.28 4.64
CA MET A 16 12.19 6.12 3.62
C MET A 16 11.61 6.49 2.26
N ASN A 17 12.26 7.44 1.60
CA ASN A 17 11.91 7.88 0.26
C ASN A 17 12.82 7.16 -0.74
N LEU A 18 12.23 6.31 -1.57
CA LEU A 18 12.91 5.62 -2.65
C LEU A 18 12.67 6.35 -3.97
N TYR A 19 13.75 6.78 -4.62
CA TYR A 19 13.68 7.50 -5.88
C TYR A 19 13.97 6.54 -7.03
N PHE A 20 13.00 6.42 -7.93
CA PHE A 20 13.10 5.65 -9.16
C PHE A 20 12.98 6.59 -10.37
N LYS A 21 13.96 6.55 -11.26
CA LYS A 21 13.88 7.19 -12.55
C LYS A 21 12.94 6.41 -13.46
N ILE A 22 11.83 7.01 -13.86
CA ILE A 22 10.90 6.44 -14.81
C ILE A 22 11.22 6.95 -16.22
N CYS A 23 10.91 6.15 -17.25
CA CYS A 23 11.20 6.54 -18.63
C CYS A 23 10.36 7.74 -19.08
N ASP A 24 10.88 8.51 -20.04
CA ASP A 24 10.27 9.77 -20.47
C ASP A 24 8.81 9.59 -20.92
N LYS A 25 8.50 8.50 -21.63
CA LYS A 25 7.13 8.22 -22.09
C LYS A 25 6.15 8.00 -20.93
N LEU A 26 6.54 7.24 -19.91
CA LEU A 26 5.70 7.02 -18.72
C LEU A 26 5.53 8.31 -17.94
N ALA A 27 6.61 9.09 -17.76
CA ALA A 27 6.56 10.36 -17.05
C ALA A 27 5.66 11.39 -17.76
N ASP A 28 5.79 11.50 -19.08
CA ASP A 28 4.95 12.38 -19.90
C ASP A 28 3.49 11.92 -19.89
N PHE A 29 3.25 10.60 -19.91
CA PHE A 29 1.91 10.04 -19.80
C PHE A 29 1.27 10.39 -18.45
N VAL A 30 2.00 10.25 -17.34
CA VAL A 30 1.52 10.65 -16.00
C VAL A 30 1.19 12.13 -15.97
N ARG A 31 2.13 13.01 -16.38
CA ARG A 31 1.92 14.46 -16.38
C ARG A 31 0.71 14.90 -17.21
N LYS A 32 0.43 14.20 -18.30
CA LYS A 32 -0.69 14.53 -19.19
C LYS A 32 -2.05 14.10 -18.65
N ASN A 33 -2.10 13.00 -17.89
CA ASN A 33 -3.36 12.36 -17.50
C ASN A 33 -3.67 12.42 -16.00
N THR A 34 -2.72 12.88 -15.18
CA THR A 34 -2.92 13.03 -13.74
C THR A 34 -3.96 14.10 -13.41
N CYS A 35 -4.67 13.90 -12.30
CA CYS A 35 -5.52 14.94 -11.70
C CYS A 35 -4.75 15.87 -10.76
N TYR A 36 -3.47 15.59 -10.47
CA TYR A 36 -2.64 16.41 -9.60
C TYR A 36 -2.31 17.76 -10.25
N THR A 37 -2.29 18.82 -9.43
CA THR A 37 -1.67 20.08 -9.85
C THR A 37 -0.17 19.87 -10.06
N GLU A 38 0.49 20.71 -10.86
CA GLU A 38 1.94 20.62 -11.07
C GLU A 38 2.73 20.60 -9.74
N ARG A 39 2.32 21.44 -8.79
CA ARG A 39 2.91 21.48 -7.45
C ARG A 39 2.67 20.18 -6.68
N GLY A 40 1.45 19.64 -6.70
CA GLY A 40 1.14 18.37 -6.02
C GLY A 40 1.87 17.19 -6.63
N LEU A 41 1.90 17.11 -7.97
CA LEU A 41 2.62 16.05 -8.69
C LEU A 41 4.12 16.11 -8.38
N SER A 42 4.71 17.31 -8.25
CA SER A 42 6.15 17.47 -8.00
C SER A 42 6.65 16.88 -6.68
N LEU A 43 5.74 16.57 -5.75
CA LEU A 43 6.06 15.83 -4.52
C LEU A 43 6.36 14.35 -4.79
N TYR A 44 5.77 13.80 -5.84
CA TYR A 44 5.87 12.38 -6.20
C TYR A 44 6.67 12.15 -7.47
N LEU A 45 6.55 13.00 -8.48
CA LEU A 45 7.27 12.88 -9.76
C LEU A 45 7.88 14.22 -10.13
N ASP A 46 9.20 14.31 -10.00
CA ASP A 46 9.92 15.55 -10.25
C ASP A 46 10.12 15.82 -11.75
N LYS A 47 10.72 16.96 -12.09
CA LYS A 47 11.02 17.36 -13.48
C LYS A 47 12.12 16.52 -14.16
N HIS A 48 12.86 15.73 -13.40
CA HIS A 48 13.92 14.85 -13.87
C HIS A 48 13.44 13.40 -14.09
N ASN A 49 12.12 13.19 -14.01
CA ASN A 49 11.45 11.90 -14.11
C ASN A 49 11.79 10.98 -12.94
N GLU A 50 12.12 11.52 -11.77
CA GLU A 50 12.33 10.76 -10.55
C GLU A 50 11.02 10.65 -9.79
N TYR A 51 10.46 9.44 -9.76
CA TYR A 51 9.33 9.05 -8.94
C TYR A 51 9.78 8.73 -7.51
N CYS A 52 9.17 9.39 -6.53
CA CYS A 52 9.39 9.22 -5.10
C CYS A 52 8.34 8.24 -4.55
N TYR A 53 8.80 7.03 -4.25
CA TYR A 53 8.03 6.02 -3.54
C TYR A 53 8.32 6.09 -2.04
N ILE A 54 7.29 6.31 -1.23
CA ILE A 54 7.43 6.60 0.20
C ILE A 54 6.96 5.39 1.01
N ILE A 55 7.83 4.91 1.90
CA ILE A 55 7.58 3.78 2.79
C ILE A 55 7.77 4.24 4.24
N ARG A 56 6.87 3.87 5.15
CA ARG A 56 7.13 4.00 6.60
C ARG A 56 8.24 3.05 7.02
N ARG A 57 9.20 3.58 7.77
CA ARG A 57 10.27 2.78 8.39
C ARG A 57 9.61 1.78 9.33
N SER A 58 9.69 0.51 8.96
CA SER A 58 9.43 -0.62 9.85
C SER A 58 10.77 -1.16 10.35
N ASP A 59 10.74 -1.95 11.43
CA ASP A 59 11.93 -2.52 12.06
C ASP A 59 12.79 -3.39 11.10
N ASN A 60 12.25 -3.76 9.93
CA ASN A 60 12.90 -4.68 8.99
C ASN A 60 13.13 -4.08 7.58
N TYR A 61 12.89 -2.77 7.38
CA TYR A 61 13.01 -2.16 6.04
C TYR A 61 14.43 -2.31 5.45
N GLU A 62 15.47 -2.14 6.26
CA GLU A 62 16.86 -2.24 5.82
C GLU A 62 17.20 -3.64 5.29
N ALA A 63 16.54 -4.68 5.80
CA ALA A 63 16.71 -6.04 5.35
C ALA A 63 16.12 -6.27 3.95
N ILE A 64 14.96 -5.67 3.64
CA ILE A 64 14.25 -5.89 2.36
C ILE A 64 14.57 -4.89 1.28
N GLN A 65 15.23 -3.77 1.60
CA GLN A 65 15.37 -2.65 0.68
C GLN A 65 15.96 -3.10 -0.66
N LYS A 66 17.01 -3.92 -0.63
CA LYS A 66 17.69 -4.37 -1.84
C LYS A 66 16.77 -5.25 -2.69
N ASP A 67 16.17 -6.27 -2.09
CA ASP A 67 15.35 -7.24 -2.83
C ASP A 67 14.05 -6.60 -3.34
N LEU A 68 13.48 -5.67 -2.57
CA LEU A 68 12.36 -4.85 -3.02
C LEU A 68 12.72 -4.01 -4.25
N VAL A 69 13.85 -3.29 -4.19
CA VAL A 69 14.32 -2.47 -5.32
C VAL A 69 14.57 -3.33 -6.55
N GLU A 70 15.30 -4.44 -6.40
CA GLU A 70 15.61 -5.35 -7.52
C GLU A 70 14.34 -5.98 -8.10
N THR A 71 13.36 -6.32 -7.26
CA THR A 71 12.06 -6.86 -7.69
C THR A 71 11.25 -5.84 -8.46
N ILE A 72 11.14 -4.60 -7.95
CA ILE A 72 10.46 -3.51 -8.65
C ILE A 72 11.09 -3.26 -10.01
N GLU A 73 12.42 -3.14 -10.09
CA GLU A 73 13.13 -2.94 -11.36
C GLU A 73 12.89 -4.12 -12.32
N ARG A 74 13.00 -5.36 -11.83
CA ARG A 74 12.81 -6.57 -12.64
C ARG A 74 11.42 -6.61 -13.26
N ILE A 75 10.37 -6.42 -12.47
CA ILE A 75 8.98 -6.47 -12.94
C ILE A 75 8.69 -5.30 -13.87
N SER A 76 9.10 -4.09 -13.48
CA SER A 76 8.87 -2.88 -14.26
C SER A 76 9.50 -2.92 -15.65
N ASN A 77 10.64 -3.60 -15.79
CA ASN A 77 11.43 -3.65 -17.02
C ASN A 77 11.26 -4.95 -17.82
N GLU A 78 10.29 -5.80 -17.46
CA GLU A 78 10.04 -7.05 -18.17
C GLU A 78 9.77 -6.82 -19.67
N LYS A 79 9.03 -5.74 -19.99
CA LYS A 79 8.67 -5.34 -21.35
C LYS A 79 8.71 -3.81 -21.50
N ASP A 80 8.00 -3.27 -22.48
CA ASP A 80 8.01 -1.83 -22.79
C ASP A 80 7.07 -1.01 -21.90
N ASP A 81 7.05 0.31 -22.14
CA ASP A 81 6.23 1.27 -21.41
C ASP A 81 4.72 1.01 -21.57
N ALA A 82 4.32 0.50 -22.74
CA ALA A 82 2.94 0.14 -23.00
C ALA A 82 2.51 -1.06 -22.15
N TYR A 83 3.37 -2.07 -21.98
CA TYR A 83 3.11 -3.17 -21.07
C TYR A 83 3.02 -2.70 -19.61
N PHE A 84 3.98 -1.88 -19.16
CA PHE A 84 3.98 -1.34 -17.80
C PHE A 84 2.62 -0.73 -17.47
N TYR A 85 2.10 0.14 -18.35
CA TYR A 85 0.80 0.74 -18.12
C TYR A 85 -0.37 -0.25 -18.27
N ASN A 86 -0.43 -1.00 -19.37
CA ASN A 86 -1.59 -1.82 -19.73
C ASN A 86 -1.71 -3.13 -18.94
N HIS A 87 -0.66 -3.53 -18.22
CA HIS A 87 -0.64 -4.79 -17.50
C HIS A 87 -0.35 -4.62 -16.01
N LEU A 88 0.66 -3.82 -15.63
CA LEU A 88 1.03 -3.64 -14.21
C LEU A 88 0.09 -2.67 -13.49
N ILE A 89 -0.25 -1.55 -14.16
CA ILE A 89 -1.08 -0.48 -13.57
C ILE A 89 -2.56 -0.62 -13.91
N THR A 90 -2.86 -1.10 -15.12
CA THR A 90 -4.22 -1.29 -15.62
C THR A 90 -4.39 -2.69 -16.17
N ASP A 91 -5.63 -3.08 -16.45
CA ASP A 91 -5.96 -4.19 -17.33
C ASP A 91 -6.42 -3.58 -18.67
N ASN A 92 -5.48 -3.46 -19.61
CA ASN A 92 -5.72 -2.91 -20.95
C ASN A 92 -6.41 -1.52 -20.93
N GLY A 93 -5.94 -0.63 -20.05
CA GLY A 93 -6.46 0.73 -19.88
C GLY A 93 -7.59 0.86 -18.85
N TYR A 94 -8.14 -0.25 -18.33
CA TYR A 94 -9.06 -0.21 -17.20
C TYR A 94 -8.29 -0.22 -15.87
N PRO A 95 -8.50 0.74 -14.96
CA PRO A 95 -7.76 0.78 -13.69
C PRO A 95 -7.90 -0.53 -12.91
N ARG A 96 -6.76 -1.09 -12.47
CA ARG A 96 -6.78 -2.23 -11.54
C ARG A 96 -7.04 -1.71 -10.12
N SER A 97 -7.87 -2.44 -9.39
CA SER A 97 -8.01 -2.26 -7.95
C SER A 97 -6.73 -2.71 -7.23
N PRO A 98 -6.47 -2.21 -6.00
CA PRO A 98 -5.35 -2.68 -5.19
C PRO A 98 -5.30 -4.21 -5.03
N ARG A 99 -6.46 -4.85 -4.90
CA ARG A 99 -6.56 -6.32 -4.80
C ARG A 99 -6.09 -7.02 -6.07
N GLU A 100 -6.38 -6.48 -7.25
CA GLU A 100 -5.96 -7.07 -8.52
C GLU A 100 -4.47 -6.91 -8.76
N ILE A 101 -3.89 -5.77 -8.36
CA ILE A 101 -2.44 -5.56 -8.41
C ILE A 101 -1.73 -6.52 -7.43
N HIS A 102 -2.27 -6.68 -6.23
CA HIS A 102 -1.74 -7.63 -5.26
C HIS A 102 -1.81 -9.08 -5.77
N ALA A 103 -2.95 -9.49 -6.34
CA ALA A 103 -3.10 -10.81 -6.94
C ALA A 103 -2.08 -11.03 -8.07
N LEU A 104 -1.84 -10.00 -8.90
CA LEU A 104 -0.84 -10.05 -9.96
C LEU A 104 0.58 -10.33 -9.41
N MET A 105 0.99 -9.60 -8.37
CA MET A 105 2.28 -9.82 -7.69
C MET A 105 2.40 -11.23 -7.12
N ARG A 106 1.31 -11.73 -6.53
CA ARG A 106 1.25 -13.07 -5.96
C ARG A 106 1.37 -14.17 -7.00
N THR A 107 0.51 -14.14 -8.02
CA THR A 107 0.29 -15.30 -8.89
C THR A 107 1.13 -15.26 -10.14
N GLU A 108 1.23 -14.11 -10.80
CA GLU A 108 1.96 -14.01 -12.08
C GLU A 108 3.45 -13.80 -11.85
N TYR A 109 3.79 -13.01 -10.84
CA TYR A 109 5.18 -12.73 -10.47
C TYR A 109 5.74 -13.65 -9.39
N GLY A 110 4.91 -14.55 -8.84
CA GLY A 110 5.33 -15.61 -7.92
C GLY A 110 5.98 -15.12 -6.64
N LEU A 111 5.62 -13.91 -6.17
CA LEU A 111 6.30 -13.31 -5.02
C LEU A 111 5.94 -13.98 -3.69
N ALA A 112 4.79 -14.68 -3.61
CA ALA A 112 4.42 -15.45 -2.43
C ALA A 112 5.43 -16.57 -2.10
N ASP A 113 6.05 -17.17 -3.12
CA ASP A 113 7.00 -18.28 -2.93
C ASP A 113 8.36 -17.78 -2.41
N ILE A 114 8.68 -16.50 -2.64
CA ILE A 114 9.92 -15.87 -2.13
C ILE A 114 9.80 -15.66 -0.62
N ASP A 115 8.63 -15.23 -0.16
CA ASP A 115 8.35 -15.00 1.26
C ASP A 115 8.31 -16.33 2.06
N GLU A 116 8.05 -17.48 1.40
CA GLU A 116 8.03 -18.82 2.02
C GLU A 116 9.42 -19.50 2.08
N ALA A 117 10.36 -19.14 1.19
CA ALA A 117 11.66 -19.81 1.08
C ALA A 117 12.73 -19.31 2.07
N GLU A 118 12.55 -18.13 2.68
CA GLU A 118 13.45 -17.60 3.72
C GLU A 118 13.07 -18.08 5.14
N ASN A 119 12.00 -18.85 5.27
CA ASN A 119 11.52 -19.46 6.51
C ASN A 119 12.22 -20.81 6.83
N ASP A 120 13.51 -20.92 6.55
CA ASP A 120 14.35 -22.02 7.10
C ASP A 120 14.60 -21.76 8.60
N GLU A 121 14.36 -22.79 9.41
CA GLU A 121 14.01 -22.81 10.85
C GLU A 121 14.99 -22.19 11.89
N GLU A 122 15.93 -21.32 11.51
CA GLU A 122 16.93 -20.75 12.45
C GLU A 122 17.04 -19.22 12.49
N SER A 123 16.17 -18.46 11.81
CA SER A 123 16.18 -16.99 11.94
C SER A 123 14.87 -16.44 12.49
N ASP A 124 14.95 -15.65 13.57
CA ASP A 124 13.86 -14.80 14.10
C ASP A 124 13.44 -13.67 13.11
N ASN A 125 13.64 -13.86 11.80
CA ASN A 125 13.23 -12.90 10.79
C ASN A 125 11.73 -13.06 10.54
N LYS A 126 10.95 -12.23 11.24
CA LYS A 126 9.56 -11.92 10.92
C LYS A 126 9.36 -11.82 9.40
N ASP A 127 8.51 -12.69 8.85
CA ASP A 127 7.98 -12.70 7.48
C ASP A 127 8.12 -11.36 6.76
N LEU A 128 9.21 -11.21 6.02
CA LEU A 128 9.50 -10.08 5.15
C LEU A 128 8.62 -10.22 3.91
N ASP A 129 7.75 -9.24 3.68
CA ASP A 129 6.66 -9.41 2.71
C ASP A 129 6.94 -8.63 1.42
N ILE A 130 7.81 -9.20 0.57
CA ILE A 130 8.23 -8.56 -0.69
C ILE A 130 7.03 -8.46 -1.64
N GLU A 131 6.11 -9.43 -1.60
CA GLU A 131 4.84 -9.40 -2.34
C GLU A 131 4.08 -8.10 -2.06
N TRP A 132 3.82 -7.81 -0.78
CA TRP A 132 3.03 -6.65 -0.38
C TRP A 132 3.70 -5.32 -0.73
N TRP A 133 5.00 -5.18 -0.46
CA TRP A 133 5.72 -3.93 -0.74
C TRP A 133 5.85 -3.64 -2.23
N THR A 134 6.00 -4.69 -3.04
CA THR A 134 6.03 -4.57 -4.49
C THR A 134 4.66 -4.19 -5.04
N ALA A 135 3.59 -4.81 -4.55
CA ALA A 135 2.22 -4.45 -4.93
C ALA A 135 1.93 -2.98 -4.59
N HIS A 136 2.33 -2.54 -3.39
CA HIS A 136 2.14 -1.18 -2.94
C HIS A 136 2.84 -0.15 -3.84
N PHE A 137 4.04 -0.43 -4.35
CA PHE A 137 4.70 0.43 -5.33
C PHE A 137 3.82 0.68 -6.56
N PHE A 138 3.29 -0.38 -7.17
CA PHE A 138 2.45 -0.26 -8.37
C PHE A 138 1.11 0.41 -8.08
N ILE A 139 0.52 0.16 -6.90
CA ILE A 139 -0.69 0.85 -6.45
C ILE A 139 -0.42 2.36 -6.33
N GLN A 140 0.65 2.75 -5.64
CA GLN A 140 1.01 4.16 -5.46
C GLN A 140 1.32 4.85 -6.78
N PHE A 141 1.99 4.16 -7.70
CA PHE A 141 2.21 4.70 -9.04
C PHE A 141 0.88 4.89 -9.78
N GLY A 142 -0.03 3.92 -9.69
CA GLY A 142 -1.38 4.02 -10.26
C GLY A 142 -2.19 5.19 -9.70
N ASN A 143 -2.04 5.49 -8.41
CA ASN A 143 -2.71 6.63 -7.77
C ASN A 143 -2.31 7.97 -8.39
N LEU A 144 -1.10 8.10 -8.95
CA LEU A 144 -0.73 9.32 -9.70
C LEU A 144 -1.66 9.59 -10.89
N LEU A 145 -2.29 8.55 -11.44
CA LEU A 145 -3.18 8.64 -12.60
C LEU A 145 -4.65 8.73 -12.21
N PHE A 146 -5.06 7.97 -11.19
CA PHE A 146 -6.48 7.71 -10.93
C PHE A 146 -7.04 8.33 -9.66
N ASP A 147 -6.20 8.73 -8.71
CA ASP A 147 -6.73 9.34 -7.49
C ASP A 147 -7.30 10.72 -7.77
N LYS A 148 -8.48 10.96 -7.20
CA LYS A 148 -9.05 12.31 -7.13
C LYS A 148 -8.30 13.05 -6.03
N VAL A 149 -7.64 14.13 -6.40
CA VAL A 149 -6.99 15.03 -5.44
C VAL A 149 -8.09 15.55 -4.51
N ASP A 150 -8.08 15.11 -3.25
CA ASP A 150 -8.94 15.69 -2.23
C ASP A 150 -8.42 17.12 -2.00
N VAL A 151 -9.20 18.10 -2.45
CA VAL A 151 -8.84 19.52 -2.44
C VAL A 151 -8.90 19.99 -0.98
N GLY A 152 -7.93 19.60 -0.16
CA GLY A 152 -8.00 19.89 1.27
C GLY A 152 -6.85 19.40 2.15
N ASN A 153 -6.00 18.46 1.71
CA ASN A 153 -4.84 18.07 2.49
C ASN A 153 -3.75 17.54 1.57
N ASP A 154 -2.53 18.06 1.68
CA ASP A 154 -1.32 17.49 1.09
C ASP A 154 -1.01 16.14 1.79
N MET A 155 -1.92 15.17 1.66
CA MET A 155 -1.74 13.84 2.21
C MET A 155 -0.77 13.09 1.32
N ILE A 156 0.45 12.95 1.84
CA ILE A 156 1.43 12.00 1.37
C ILE A 156 0.81 10.61 1.52
N HIS A 157 0.66 9.88 0.42
CA HIS A 157 0.15 8.51 0.44
C HIS A 157 1.20 7.59 1.06
N THR A 158 1.10 7.39 2.37
CA THR A 158 2.06 6.57 3.13
C THR A 158 1.50 5.16 3.35
N ALA A 159 2.29 4.13 3.02
CA ALA A 159 1.97 2.74 3.38
C ALA A 159 1.97 2.56 4.90
N ALA A 160 0.96 1.87 5.45
CA ALA A 160 1.05 1.29 6.78
C ALA A 160 1.94 0.03 6.71
N SER A 161 2.91 -0.08 7.62
CA SER A 161 3.78 -1.23 7.77
C SER A 161 3.00 -2.49 8.18
N LYS A 162 3.54 -3.67 7.86
CA LYS A 162 2.99 -4.97 8.31
C LYS A 162 2.80 -5.01 9.82
N SER A 163 3.69 -4.42 10.63
CA SER A 163 3.51 -4.34 12.08
C SER A 163 2.34 -3.45 12.50
N GLU A 164 2.08 -2.35 11.79
CA GLU A 164 0.89 -1.50 12.01
C GLU A 164 -0.39 -2.25 11.61
N ILE A 165 -0.39 -2.99 10.50
CA ILE A 165 -1.53 -3.80 10.05
C ILE A 165 -1.75 -5.00 10.98
N THR A 166 -0.68 -5.66 11.44
CA THR A 166 -0.76 -6.76 12.42
C THR A 166 -1.25 -6.25 13.76
N SER A 167 -0.78 -5.09 14.24
CA SER A 167 -1.30 -4.48 15.47
C SER A 167 -2.77 -4.09 15.34
N LEU A 168 -3.18 -3.60 14.17
CA LEU A 168 -4.59 -3.32 13.87
C LEU A 168 -5.41 -4.60 13.81
N LEU A 169 -4.90 -5.66 13.19
CA LEU A 169 -5.55 -6.98 13.12
C LEU A 169 -5.64 -7.63 14.50
N ASP A 170 -4.61 -7.51 15.33
CA ASP A 170 -4.60 -8.01 16.70
C ASP A 170 -5.58 -7.21 17.56
N MET A 171 -5.66 -5.89 17.36
CA MET A 171 -6.69 -5.07 17.97
C MET A 171 -8.10 -5.52 17.53
N ILE A 172 -8.32 -5.75 16.23
CA ILE A 172 -9.61 -6.25 15.72
C ILE A 172 -9.93 -7.65 16.24
N LYS A 173 -8.94 -8.54 16.35
CA LYS A 173 -9.10 -9.89 16.92
C LYS A 173 -9.34 -9.85 18.44
N SER A 174 -8.86 -8.82 19.12
CA SER A 174 -9.10 -8.60 20.55
C SER A 174 -10.45 -7.95 20.85
N ILE A 175 -11.21 -7.53 19.82
CA ILE A 175 -12.56 -7.02 19.98
C ILE A 175 -13.51 -8.21 20.08
N ASP A 176 -14.13 -8.38 21.24
CA ASP A 176 -15.08 -9.47 21.50
C ASP A 176 -16.38 -9.36 20.67
N LYS A 177 -16.81 -8.13 20.35
CA LYS A 177 -18.05 -7.85 19.60
C LYS A 177 -17.86 -6.68 18.62
N ILE A 178 -18.18 -6.91 17.34
CA ILE A 178 -18.18 -5.86 16.30
C ILE A 178 -19.64 -5.54 15.94
N VAL A 179 -20.04 -4.28 16.11
CA VAL A 179 -21.36 -3.79 15.67
C VAL A 179 -21.24 -3.15 14.30
N ILE A 180 -21.92 -3.72 13.31
CA ILE A 180 -21.98 -3.19 11.94
C ILE A 180 -23.18 -2.24 11.85
N VAL A 181 -22.93 -0.98 11.53
CA VAL A 181 -23.98 0.01 11.29
C VAL A 181 -24.00 0.45 9.82
N ASP A 182 -25.20 0.70 9.30
CA ASP A 182 -25.46 0.96 7.87
C ASP A 182 -24.96 2.34 7.40
N ASP A 183 -25.01 3.37 8.26
CA ASP A 183 -24.38 4.69 8.02
C ASP A 183 -24.06 5.38 9.35
N VAL A 184 -22.77 5.52 9.66
CA VAL A 184 -22.28 6.12 10.92
C VAL A 184 -22.77 7.55 11.12
N ARG A 185 -23.03 8.31 10.05
CA ARG A 185 -23.46 9.72 10.16
C ARG A 185 -24.88 9.88 10.70
N LYS A 186 -25.65 8.79 10.79
CA LYS A 186 -26.99 8.77 11.35
C LYS A 186 -27.00 8.56 12.86
N TYR A 187 -25.86 8.24 13.48
CA TYR A 187 -25.74 7.95 14.89
C TYR A 187 -25.12 9.14 15.62
N GLY A 188 -25.86 9.73 16.54
CA GLY A 188 -25.37 10.74 17.45
C GLY A 188 -24.69 10.13 18.70
N PRO A 189 -24.10 10.96 19.56
CA PRO A 189 -23.49 10.52 20.81
C PRO A 189 -24.44 9.72 21.71
N GLU A 190 -25.73 10.08 21.74
CA GLU A 190 -26.77 9.38 22.52
C GLU A 190 -27.11 8.00 21.93
N ASP A 191 -27.13 7.86 20.61
CA ASP A 191 -27.39 6.57 19.95
C ASP A 191 -26.22 5.61 20.18
N ILE A 192 -24.98 6.13 20.13
CA ILE A 192 -23.77 5.36 20.44
C ILE A 192 -23.78 4.92 21.90
N LYS A 193 -24.13 5.82 22.82
CA LYS A 193 -24.22 5.50 24.25
C LYS A 193 -25.28 4.43 24.53
N LYS A 194 -26.43 4.53 23.87
CA LYS A 194 -27.49 3.51 23.97
C LYS A 194 -27.03 2.14 23.43
N LEU A 195 -26.30 2.12 22.30
CA LEU A 195 -25.71 0.88 21.78
C LEU A 195 -24.69 0.28 22.75
N GLN A 196 -23.90 1.10 23.44
CA GLN A 196 -22.98 0.65 24.49
C GLN A 196 -23.73 0.05 25.69
N GLU A 197 -24.77 0.74 26.17
CA GLU A 197 -25.62 0.25 27.27
C GLU A 197 -26.35 -1.05 26.91
N GLU A 198 -26.82 -1.20 25.67
CA GLU A 198 -27.44 -2.45 25.17
C GLU A 198 -26.43 -3.61 25.12
N LEU A 199 -25.17 -3.35 24.75
CA LEU A 199 -24.09 -4.35 24.72
C LEU A 199 -23.64 -4.79 26.12
N ASP A 200 -23.56 -3.86 27.07
CA ASP A 200 -23.19 -4.14 28.47
C ASP A 200 -24.32 -4.90 29.19
N SER A 201 -25.59 -4.58 28.91
CA SER A 201 -26.75 -5.24 29.54
C SER A 201 -26.96 -6.70 29.11
N THR A 202 -26.31 -7.17 28.05
CA THR A 202 -26.41 -8.56 27.59
C THR A 202 -25.42 -9.50 28.29
N GLU A 203 -24.55 -8.98 29.16
CA GLU A 203 -23.53 -9.78 29.87
C GLU A 203 -23.98 -10.26 31.27
N ASP A 204 -25.09 -9.72 31.80
CA ASP A 204 -25.62 -10.07 33.13
C ASP A 204 -26.58 -11.29 33.15
N ASP A 205 -26.92 -11.88 31.99
CA ASP A 205 -27.91 -12.98 31.89
C ASP A 205 -27.28 -14.39 31.74
N THR A 206 -25.97 -14.56 31.99
CA THR A 206 -25.29 -15.89 31.96
C THR A 206 -24.55 -16.25 33.24
N GLU A 207 -25.09 -15.91 34.41
CA GLU A 207 -24.80 -16.60 35.67
C GLU A 207 -26.11 -16.96 36.37
N ASP A 208 -26.71 -18.09 36.00
CA ASP A 208 -27.42 -19.03 36.88
C ASP A 208 -28.19 -20.04 36.02
N ASP A 209 -27.59 -21.22 35.82
CA ASP A 209 -28.34 -22.47 35.72
C ASP A 209 -27.39 -23.64 36.06
N ASP A 210 -27.72 -24.26 37.20
CA ASP A 210 -27.23 -25.50 37.87
C ASP A 210 -26.30 -26.47 37.12
#